data_AF-A0A0K2RJJ5-F1
#
_entry.id   AF-A0A0K2RJJ5-F1
#
_cell.length_a   1.000
_cell.length_b   1.000
_cell.length_c   1.000
_cell.angle_alpha   90.00
_cell.angle_beta   90.00
_cell.angle_gamma   90.00
#
_symmetry.space_group_name_H-M   'P 1'
#
loop_
_entity.id
_entity.type
_entity.pdbx_description
1 polymer ?
#
loop_
_entity_poly.entity_id
_entity_poly.type
_entity_poly.pdbx_seq_one_letter_code
_entity_poly.pdbx_strand_id
1 'polypeptide(L)'
;MSLPGSAEIASAAELAGTPHLTDLHHSMDRWFSEVARVLPWRAPDCSPWGILVSEVMLQQTPVVRVLPVWEDWMDRWPEPADLAEQPSGEAVRHWAGSVIPAARSGSTRPPSRSWNSMAARCRTRTHRC
;
A
#
# COMPACT_ATOMS: atom_id res chain seq x y z
N MET A 1 24.23 29.58 -27.30
CA MET A 1 23.62 28.31 -27.73
C MET A 1 22.45 28.05 -26.79
N SER A 2 21.27 28.60 -27.11
CA SER A 2 20.08 28.51 -26.28
C SER A 2 19.51 27.10 -26.36
N LEU A 3 19.29 26.48 -25.20
CA LEU A 3 18.53 25.24 -25.10
C LEU A 3 17.10 25.51 -25.61
N PRO A 4 16.48 24.58 -26.37
CA PRO A 4 15.08 24.70 -26.70
C PRO A 4 14.27 24.76 -25.40
N GLY A 5 13.30 25.69 -25.39
CA GLY A 5 12.46 25.97 -24.25
C GLY A 5 11.84 24.71 -23.66
N SER A 6 11.76 24.69 -22.33
CA SER A 6 10.94 23.80 -21.54
C SER A 6 9.61 23.56 -22.26
N ALA A 7 9.38 22.35 -22.76
CA ALA A 7 8.06 21.98 -23.24
C ALA A 7 7.06 22.28 -22.12
N GLU A 8 6.10 23.17 -22.37
CA GLU A 8 4.95 23.35 -21.48
C GLU A 8 4.30 21.98 -21.31
N ILE A 9 4.34 21.44 -20.09
CA ILE A 9 3.59 20.24 -19.77
C ILE A 9 2.12 20.64 -19.80
N ALA A 10 1.41 20.23 -20.85
CA ALA A 10 -0.03 20.43 -20.98
C ALA A 10 -0.75 19.91 -19.72
N SER A 11 -1.80 20.61 -19.31
CA SER A 11 -2.57 20.22 -18.12
C SER A 11 -3.21 18.85 -18.30
N ALA A 12 -3.35 18.08 -17.21
CA ALA A 12 -4.03 16.79 -17.23
C ALA A 12 -5.46 16.89 -17.80
N ALA A 13 -6.14 18.02 -17.61
CA ALA A 13 -7.46 18.28 -18.17
C ALA A 13 -7.44 18.48 -19.70
N GLU A 14 -6.37 19.08 -20.22
CA GLU A 14 -6.16 19.37 -21.63
C GLU A 14 -5.78 18.10 -22.40
N LEU A 15 -4.95 17.26 -21.77
CA LEU A 15 -4.66 15.91 -22.23
C LEU A 15 -5.92 15.03 -22.18
N ALA A 16 -6.67 15.04 -21.08
CA ALA A 16 -7.90 14.25 -20.95
C ALA A 16 -9.00 14.63 -21.97
N GLY A 17 -8.96 15.84 -22.53
CA GLY A 17 -9.84 16.25 -23.64
C GLY A 17 -9.42 15.72 -25.02
N THR A 18 -8.25 15.10 -25.13
CA THR A 18 -7.78 14.50 -26.38
C THR A 18 -8.57 13.20 -26.64
N PRO A 19 -9.26 13.05 -27.79
CA PRO A 19 -10.11 11.90 -28.07
C PRO A 19 -9.41 10.55 -27.85
N HIS A 20 -8.13 10.47 -28.25
CA HIS A 20 -7.30 9.28 -28.07
C HIS A 20 -7.08 8.90 -26.60
N LEU A 21 -6.95 9.87 -25.68
CA LEU A 21 -6.76 9.58 -24.25
C LEU A 21 -8.06 9.09 -23.60
N THR A 22 -9.20 9.67 -24.00
CA THR A 22 -10.52 9.18 -23.59
C THR A 22 -10.75 7.74 -24.05
N ASP A 23 -10.43 7.43 -25.31
CA ASP A 23 -10.55 6.07 -25.86
C ASP A 23 -9.62 5.08 -25.13
N LEU A 24 -8.40 5.50 -24.79
CA LEU A 24 -7.47 4.70 -24.00
C LEU A 24 -8.03 4.42 -22.59
N HIS A 25 -8.53 5.44 -21.88
CA HIS A 25 -9.12 5.25 -20.56
C HIS A 25 -10.29 4.27 -20.60
N HIS A 26 -11.22 4.42 -21.56
CA HIS A 26 -12.34 3.49 -21.70
C HIS A 26 -11.91 2.06 -22.03
N SER A 27 -10.88 1.89 -22.86
CA SER A 27 -10.32 0.57 -23.17
C SER A 27 -9.68 -0.07 -21.94
N MET A 28 -8.90 0.71 -21.16
CA MET A 28 -8.27 0.26 -19.93
C MET A 28 -9.29 -0.10 -18.85
N ASP A 29 -10.31 0.73 -18.66
CA ASP A 29 -11.39 0.48 -17.69
C ASP A 29 -12.16 -0.80 -18.02
N ARG A 30 -12.53 -0.97 -19.30
CA ARG A 30 -13.20 -2.20 -19.77
C ARG A 30 -12.35 -3.43 -19.50
N TRP A 31 -11.11 -3.43 -19.97
CA TRP A 31 -10.18 -4.53 -19.73
C TRP A 31 -10.01 -4.81 -18.23
N PHE A 32 -9.78 -3.77 -17.42
CA PHE A 32 -9.60 -3.94 -15.98
C PHE A 32 -10.84 -4.54 -15.31
N SER A 33 -12.04 -4.09 -15.68
CA SER A 33 -13.28 -4.66 -15.15
C SER A 33 -13.48 -6.15 -15.48
N GLU A 34 -12.95 -6.60 -16.61
CA GLU A 34 -13.05 -7.99 -17.06
C GLU A 34 -11.98 -8.90 -16.44
N VAL A 35 -10.75 -8.40 -16.26
CA VAL A 35 -9.59 -9.24 -15.85
C VAL A 35 -9.04 -8.96 -14.46
N ALA A 36 -9.58 -7.98 -13.72
CA ALA A 36 -9.07 -7.63 -12.40
C ALA A 36 -9.10 -8.85 -11.46
N ARG A 37 -7.95 -9.12 -10.84
CA ARG A 37 -7.85 -10.11 -9.78
C ARG A 37 -8.68 -9.67 -8.57
N VAL A 38 -9.44 -10.60 -8.03
CA VAL A 38 -10.15 -10.46 -6.76
C VAL A 38 -9.11 -10.41 -5.64
N LEU A 39 -9.03 -9.27 -4.96
CA LEU A 39 -8.14 -9.03 -3.82
C LEU A 39 -8.94 -8.37 -2.71
N PRO A 40 -8.76 -8.77 -1.44
CA PRO A 40 -9.63 -8.31 -0.36
C PRO A 40 -9.52 -6.80 -0.12
N TRP A 41 -8.32 -6.22 -0.28
CA TRP A 41 -8.13 -4.77 -0.21
C TRP A 41 -8.69 -3.96 -1.39
N ARG A 42 -9.24 -4.63 -2.42
CA ARG A 42 -10.01 -4.00 -3.51
C ARG A 42 -11.51 -4.19 -3.36
N ALA A 43 -11.95 -4.90 -2.33
CA ALA A 43 -13.36 -5.12 -2.08
C ALA A 43 -14.05 -3.79 -1.69
N PRO A 44 -15.32 -3.57 -2.07
CA PRO A 44 -16.03 -2.32 -1.77
C PRO A 44 -16.17 -2.00 -0.28
N ASP A 45 -16.13 -3.04 0.55
CA ASP A 45 -16.24 -3.00 2.00
C ASP A 45 -14.88 -2.90 2.72
N CYS A 46 -13.76 -2.89 1.98
CA CYS A 46 -12.44 -2.72 2.59
C CYS A 46 -12.31 -1.35 3.23
N SER A 47 -11.87 -1.33 4.49
CA SER A 47 -11.65 -0.08 5.23
C SER A 47 -10.47 0.72 4.64
N PRO A 48 -10.46 2.06 4.81
CA PRO A 48 -9.30 2.89 4.44
C PRO A 48 -7.99 2.44 5.12
N TRP A 49 -8.10 1.86 6.32
CA TRP A 49 -6.98 1.25 7.01
C TRP A 49 -6.47 0.00 6.29
N GLY A 50 -7.36 -0.92 5.91
CA GLY A 50 -6.99 -2.11 5.14
C GLY A 50 -6.33 -1.77 3.81
N ILE A 51 -6.80 -0.73 3.11
CA ILE A 51 -6.17 -0.20 1.90
C ILE A 51 -4.74 0.27 2.21
N LEU A 52 -4.56 1.14 3.21
CA LEU A 52 -3.24 1.65 3.59
C LEU A 52 -2.26 0.52 3.95
N VAL A 53 -2.71 -0.46 4.73
CA VAL A 53 -1.90 -1.62 5.11
C VAL A 53 -1.46 -2.39 3.85
N SER A 54 -2.38 -2.66 2.93
CA SER A 54 -2.06 -3.36 1.67
C SER A 54 -1.01 -2.61 0.85
N GLU A 55 -1.14 -1.29 0.71
CA GLU A 55 -0.21 -0.45 -0.04
C GLU A 55 1.20 -0.49 0.56
N VAL A 56 1.32 -0.45 1.90
CA VAL A 56 2.61 -0.52 2.58
C VAL A 56 3.25 -1.91 2.40
N MET A 57 2.47 -2.99 2.48
CA MET A 57 2.94 -4.36 2.31
C MET A 57 3.42 -4.64 0.87
N LEU A 58 2.70 -4.11 -0.12
CA LEU A 58 2.92 -4.38 -1.54
C LEU A 58 4.12 -3.62 -2.15
N GLN A 59 4.70 -2.63 -1.46
CA GLN A 59 5.87 -1.89 -1.98
C GLN A 59 7.09 -2.77 -2.28
N GLN A 60 7.28 -3.87 -1.55
CA GLN A 60 8.45 -4.75 -1.70
C GLN A 60 8.11 -6.24 -1.77
N THR A 61 6.83 -6.61 -1.65
CA THR A 61 6.41 -8.01 -1.51
C THR A 61 5.36 -8.36 -2.58
N PRO A 62 5.52 -9.47 -3.31
CA PRO A 62 4.54 -9.88 -4.31
C PRO A 62 3.20 -10.27 -3.68
N VAL A 63 2.11 -10.01 -4.39
CA VAL A 63 0.71 -10.22 -3.95
C VAL A 63 0.46 -11.59 -3.32
N VAL A 64 0.98 -12.67 -3.94
CA VAL A 64 0.77 -14.06 -3.48
C VAL A 64 1.28 -14.31 -2.07
N ARG A 65 2.27 -13.54 -1.61
CA ARG A 65 2.82 -13.65 -0.27
C ARG A 65 2.16 -12.66 0.69
N VAL A 66 1.71 -11.51 0.20
CA VAL A 66 1.02 -10.50 1.01
C VAL A 66 -0.36 -10.97 1.44
N LEU A 67 -1.10 -11.66 0.55
CA LEU A 67 -2.50 -12.01 0.79
C LEU A 67 -2.77 -12.65 2.16
N PRO A 68 -2.15 -13.78 2.54
CA PRO A 68 -2.41 -14.41 3.84
C PRO A 68 -1.90 -13.57 5.03
N VAL A 69 -0.87 -12.75 4.82
CA VAL A 69 -0.31 -11.89 5.87
C VAL A 69 -1.21 -10.68 6.12
N TRP A 70 -1.84 -10.16 5.07
CA TRP A 70 -2.80 -9.08 5.18
C TRP A 70 -4.07 -9.53 5.89
N GLU A 71 -4.56 -10.73 5.60
CA GLU A 71 -5.73 -11.31 6.29
C GLU A 71 -5.46 -11.44 7.81
N ASP A 72 -4.34 -12.08 8.18
CA ASP A 72 -3.90 -12.21 9.59
C ASP A 72 -3.68 -10.85 10.27
N TRP A 73 -3.12 -9.87 9.53
CA TRP A 73 -2.94 -8.52 10.02
C TRP A 73 -4.28 -7.84 10.33
N MET A 74 -5.26 -7.96 9.43
CA MET A 74 -6.57 -7.32 9.59
C MET A 74 -7.42 -8.00 10.65
N ASP A 75 -7.24 -9.30 10.87
CA ASP A 75 -7.86 -10.02 11.99
C ASP A 75 -7.28 -9.53 13.33
N ARG A 76 -5.98 -9.21 13.37
CA ARG A 76 -5.28 -8.83 14.60
C ARG A 76 -5.40 -7.34 14.95
N TRP A 77 -5.36 -6.47 13.94
CA TRP A 77 -5.47 -5.01 14.08
C TRP A 77 -6.44 -4.45 13.04
N PRO A 78 -7.75 -4.65 13.25
CA PRO A 78 -8.78 -4.21 12.31
C PRO A 78 -8.84 -2.67 12.20
N GLU A 79 -8.41 -1.94 13.22
CA GLU A 79 -8.33 -0.48 13.24
C GLU A 79 -6.91 0.05 13.51
N PRO A 80 -6.59 1.28 13.08
CA PRO A 80 -5.31 1.91 13.40
C PRO A 80 -5.04 2.05 14.91
N ALA A 81 -6.10 2.13 15.72
CA ALA A 81 -6.03 2.23 17.17
C ALA A 81 -5.50 0.93 17.80
N ASP A 82 -5.98 -0.23 17.35
CA ASP A 82 -5.55 -1.54 17.85
C ASP A 82 -4.04 -1.74 17.69
N LEU A 83 -3.49 -1.28 16.56
CA LEU A 83 -2.05 -1.30 16.32
C LEU A 83 -1.29 -0.28 17.19
N ALA A 84 -1.88 0.90 17.42
CA ALA A 84 -1.26 1.94 18.21
C ALA A 84 -1.02 1.49 19.66
N GLU A 85 -1.96 0.73 20.22
CA GLU A 85 -1.87 0.20 21.58
C GLU A 85 -0.74 -0.82 21.78
N GLN A 86 -0.26 -1.45 20.69
CA GLN A 86 0.79 -2.45 20.78
C GLN A 86 2.18 -1.85 21.07
N PRO A 87 3.07 -2.57 21.75
CA PRO A 87 4.46 -2.14 21.93
C PRO A 87 5.14 -1.81 20.59
N SER A 88 6.04 -0.83 20.61
CA SER A 88 6.84 -0.48 19.45
C SER A 88 7.61 -1.71 18.92
N GLY A 89 7.58 -1.91 17.60
CA GLY A 89 8.21 -3.05 16.94
C GLY A 89 7.40 -4.34 16.92
N GLU A 90 6.23 -4.43 17.57
CA GLU A 90 5.37 -5.61 17.48
C GLU A 90 4.94 -5.86 16.02
N ALA A 91 4.38 -4.85 15.36
CA ALA A 91 4.03 -4.90 13.94
C ALA A 91 5.18 -5.35 13.04
N VAL A 92 6.41 -4.89 13.32
CA VAL A 92 7.61 -5.27 12.56
C VAL A 92 7.95 -6.73 12.77
N ARG A 93 7.82 -7.25 14.00
CA ARG A 93 8.08 -8.67 14.30
C ARG A 93 7.07 -9.57 13.61
N HIS A 94 5.79 -9.21 13.68
CA HIS A 94 4.73 -9.95 13.02
C HIS A 94 4.96 -9.98 11.50
N TRP A 95 5.14 -8.81 10.87
CA TRP A 95 5.43 -8.73 9.44
C TRP A 95 6.69 -9.50 9.01
N ALA A 96 7.79 -9.35 9.74
CA ALA A 96 9.04 -10.04 9.42
C ALA A 96 8.91 -11.57 9.54
N GLY A 97 8.12 -12.05 10.50
CA GLY A 97 7.85 -13.47 10.69
C GLY A 97 6.97 -14.09 9.60
N SER A 98 6.00 -13.33 9.09
CA SER A 98 5.02 -13.86 8.13
C SER A 98 5.50 -13.85 6.68
N VAL A 99 6.43 -12.95 6.32
CA VAL A 99 6.89 -12.76 4.92
C VAL A 99 8.27 -13.34 4.64
N ILE A 100 9.10 -13.52 5.66
CA ILE A 100 10.44 -14.12 5.50
C ILE A 100 10.34 -15.57 5.98
N PRO A 101 10.54 -16.58 5.10
CA PRO A 101 10.74 -17.95 5.57
C PRO A 101 11.92 -17.92 6.54
N ALA A 102 11.78 -18.50 7.74
CA ALA A 102 12.81 -18.48 8.79
C ALA A 102 14.22 -18.68 8.18
N ALA A 103 14.92 -17.57 7.94
CA ALA A 103 16.18 -17.60 7.22
C ALA A 103 17.28 -17.91 8.21
N ARG A 104 18.11 -18.91 7.86
CA ARG A 104 19.33 -19.29 8.57
C ARG A 104 20.09 -18.05 9.04
N SER A 105 20.39 -18.04 10.34
CA SER A 105 21.20 -17.05 11.06
C SER A 105 22.19 -16.29 10.14
N GLY A 106 21.99 -14.99 9.92
CA GLY A 106 23.08 -14.18 9.40
C GLY A 106 22.76 -12.78 8.88
N SER A 107 21.62 -12.54 8.22
CA SER A 107 21.38 -11.21 7.65
C SER A 107 19.90 -10.97 7.38
N THR A 108 19.26 -10.16 8.21
CA THR A 108 17.97 -9.56 7.89
C THR A 108 17.89 -8.19 8.55
N ARG A 109 18.12 -7.14 7.76
CA ARG A 109 17.60 -5.81 8.11
C ARG A 109 16.22 -5.73 7.46
N PRO A 110 15.11 -5.94 8.21
CA PRO A 110 13.77 -5.83 7.65
C PRO A 110 13.50 -4.39 7.17
N PRO A 111 12.53 -4.18 6.27
CA PRO A 111 11.99 -2.85 5.93
C PRO A 111 11.21 -2.31 7.14
N SER A 112 11.89 -2.04 8.25
CA SER A 112 11.29 -1.77 9.56
C SER A 112 10.93 -0.30 9.79
N ARG A 113 11.44 0.61 8.95
CA ARG A 113 11.25 2.05 9.16
C ARG A 113 9.82 2.49 8.88
N SER A 114 9.17 1.99 7.82
CA SER A 114 7.80 2.39 7.47
C SER A 114 6.78 1.96 8.53
N TRP A 115 6.86 0.72 9.01
CA TRP A 115 5.94 0.15 10.01
C TRP A 115 6.10 0.78 11.40
N ASN A 116 7.33 0.93 11.89
CA ASN A 116 7.56 1.60 13.18
C ASN A 116 7.11 3.06 13.14
N SER A 117 7.36 3.76 12.02
CA SER A 117 6.87 5.12 11.85
C SER A 117 5.34 5.18 11.73
N MET A 118 4.67 4.18 11.14
CA MET A 118 3.21 4.13 11.08
C MET A 118 2.59 3.89 12.45
N ALA A 119 3.05 2.87 13.20
CA ALA A 119 2.58 2.60 14.55
C ALA A 119 2.86 3.78 15.51
N ALA A 120 4.00 4.45 15.37
CA ALA A 120 4.32 5.66 16.14
C ALA A 120 3.39 6.84 15.80
N ARG A 121 3.05 7.04 14.52
CA ARG A 121 2.11 8.09 14.09
C ARG A 121 0.68 7.83 14.55
N CYS A 122 0.23 6.58 14.61
CA CYS A 122 -1.08 6.26 15.16
C CYS A 122 -1.13 6.61 16.67
N ARG A 123 -0.12 6.20 17.46
CA ARG A 123 -0.02 6.54 18.90
C ARG A 123 -0.03 8.03 19.20
N THR A 124 0.77 8.82 18.47
CA THR A 124 0.87 10.26 18.75
C THR A 124 -0.40 11.03 18.39
N ARG A 125 -1.28 10.44 17.58
CA ARG A 125 -2.57 11.03 17.21
C ARG A 125 -3.68 10.66 18.20
N THR A 126 -3.67 9.46 18.79
CA THR A 126 -4.65 9.06 19.83
C THR A 126 -4.45 9.79 21.16
N HIS A 127 -3.22 10.17 21.53
CA HIS A 127 -2.95 10.93 22.76
C HIS A 127 -3.18 12.45 22.65
N ARG A 128 -3.75 12.93 21.55
CA ARG A 128 -3.99 14.37 21.28
C ARG A 128 -5.47 14.73 21.06
N CYS A 129 -6.38 13.80 21.35
CA CYS A 129 -7.81 14.10 21.55
C CYS A 129 -8.05 14.46 23.01
#